data_AF-A0A6C0LD73-F1
#
_entry.id   AF-A0A6C0LD73-F1
#
_cell.length_a   1.000
_cell.length_b   1.000
_cell.length_c   1.000
_cell.angle_alpha   90.00
_cell.angle_beta   90.00
_cell.angle_gamma   90.00
#
_symmetry.space_group_name_H-M   'P 1'
#
loop_
_entity.id
_entity.type
_entity.pdbx_description
1 polymer ?
#
loop_
_entity_poly.entity_id
_entity_poly.type
_entity_poly.pdbx_seq_one_letter_code
_entity_poly.pdbx_strand_id
1 'polypeptide(L)'
;MRINFKDSIYVSLNAAILAIVYTIFGALISYVFYHLFDEANDIWKKRSLFFQVSDVTFEVVIIAIIAFWSARIIQLLPPFFSVRKELDLLVDGYISGIFFIFAMFLFLDELTEKLKYLYETLLGKHFTKLMPQHGSIVDLSLSYEPLSKTDVENRDN
;
A
#
# COMPACT_ATOMS: atom_id res chain seq x y z
N MET A 1 -24.65 5.43 18.72
CA MET A 1 -23.74 5.30 19.87
C MET A 1 -23.29 6.70 20.29
N ARG A 2 -23.51 7.13 21.54
CA ARG A 2 -23.10 8.48 21.99
C ARG A 2 -21.74 8.38 22.67
N ILE A 3 -20.71 8.93 22.05
CA ILE A 3 -19.34 8.94 22.59
C ILE A 3 -19.21 10.20 23.47
N ASN A 4 -18.76 10.02 24.71
CA ASN A 4 -18.48 11.14 25.60
C ASN A 4 -17.11 11.75 25.24
N PHE A 5 -16.91 13.04 25.48
CA PHE A 5 -15.68 13.77 25.15
C PHE A 5 -14.42 13.09 25.72
N LYS A 6 -14.48 12.58 26.95
CA LYS A 6 -13.40 11.81 27.58
C LYS A 6 -13.07 10.53 26.80
N ASP A 7 -14.09 9.79 26.39
CA ASP A 7 -13.91 8.56 25.59
C ASP A 7 -13.30 8.89 24.23
N SER A 8 -13.71 10.00 23.60
CA SER A 8 -13.14 10.45 22.33
C SER A 8 -11.64 10.74 22.45
N ILE A 9 -11.20 11.39 23.53
CA ILE A 9 -9.78 11.67 23.75
C ILE A 9 -9.01 10.36 23.93
N TYR A 10 -9.51 9.44 24.75
CA TYR A 10 -8.82 8.18 25.01
C TYR A 10 -8.76 7.26 23.79
N VAL A 11 -9.83 7.22 23.01
CA VAL A 11 -9.86 6.55 21.70
C VAL A 11 -8.79 7.12 20.77
N SER A 12 -8.71 8.45 20.64
CA SER A 12 -7.71 9.10 19.79
C SER A 12 -6.28 8.85 20.27
N LEU A 13 -6.04 8.81 21.58
CA LEU A 13 -4.72 8.51 22.15
C LEU A 13 -4.32 7.05 21.90
N ASN A 14 -5.21 6.09 22.13
CA ASN A 14 -4.96 4.69 21.80
C ASN A 14 -4.67 4.52 20.31
N ALA A 15 -5.47 5.16 19.45
CA ALA A 15 -5.26 5.15 18.01
C ALA A 15 -3.88 5.71 17.62
N ALA A 16 -3.45 6.82 18.24
CA ALA A 16 -2.14 7.41 17.98
C ALA A 16 -0.97 6.52 18.42
N ILE A 17 -1.10 5.83 19.56
CA ILE A 17 -0.07 4.88 20.01
C ILE A 17 -0.01 3.68 19.06
N LEU A 18 -1.16 3.12 18.70
CA LEU A 18 -1.24 2.00 17.76
C LEU A 18 -0.67 2.38 16.40
N ALA A 19 -0.93 3.59 15.91
CA ALA A 19 -0.33 4.12 14.68
C ALA A 19 1.20 4.07 14.70
N ILE A 20 1.82 4.49 15.81
CA ILE A 20 3.28 4.44 15.98
C ILE A 20 3.77 2.98 15.97
N VAL A 21 3.08 2.09 16.69
CA VAL A 21 3.42 0.65 16.74
C VAL A 21 3.35 0.01 15.35
N TYR A 22 2.27 0.25 14.61
CA TYR A 22 2.12 -0.28 13.24
C TYR A 22 3.15 0.31 12.27
N THR A 23 3.55 1.56 12.46
CA THR A 23 4.62 2.18 11.65
C THR A 23 5.96 1.48 11.91
N ILE A 24 6.28 1.17 13.16
CA ILE A 24 7.48 0.39 13.52
C ILE A 24 7.43 -1.01 12.90
N PHE A 25 6.27 -1.68 12.94
CA PHE A 25 6.11 -2.97 12.27
C PHE A 25 6.30 -2.86 10.75
N GLY A 26 5.74 -1.84 10.11
CA GLY A 26 5.95 -1.57 8.69
C GLY A 26 7.43 -1.42 8.33
N ALA A 27 8.16 -0.60 9.09
CA ALA A 27 9.59 -0.40 8.90
C ALA A 27 10.40 -1.70 9.12
N LEU A 28 10.05 -2.49 10.13
CA LEU A 28 10.71 -3.78 10.40
C LEU A 28 10.44 -4.80 9.28
N ILE A 29 9.21 -4.88 8.78
CA ILE A 29 8.85 -5.75 7.66
C ILE A 29 9.65 -5.35 6.42
N SER A 30 9.70 -4.06 6.09
CA SER A 30 10.48 -3.55 4.97
C SER A 30 11.97 -3.88 5.10
N TYR A 31 12.56 -3.70 6.28
CA TYR A 31 13.95 -4.08 6.52
C TYR A 31 14.21 -5.58 6.30
N VAL A 32 13.29 -6.44 6.75
CA VAL A 32 13.38 -7.89 6.52
C VAL A 32 13.25 -8.21 5.04
N PHE A 33 12.32 -7.57 4.34
CA PHE A 33 12.07 -7.80 2.92
C PHE A 33 13.25 -7.38 2.06
N TYR A 34 13.89 -6.25 2.39
CA TYR A 34 15.12 -5.79 1.75
C TYR A 34 16.23 -6.84 1.74
N HIS A 35 16.30 -7.70 2.77
CA HIS A 35 17.32 -8.75 2.85
C HIS A 35 16.86 -10.10 2.29
N LEU A 36 15.55 -10.35 2.20
CA LEU A 36 15.00 -11.63 1.76
C LEU A 36 14.71 -11.68 0.26
N PHE A 37 14.40 -10.54 -0.36
CA PHE A 37 13.93 -10.47 -1.74
C PHE A 37 14.86 -9.60 -2.60
N ASP A 38 14.95 -9.94 -3.90
CA ASP A 38 15.73 -9.17 -4.87
C ASP A 38 15.10 -7.77 -5.08
N GLU A 39 15.89 -6.72 -5.28
CA GLU A 39 15.37 -5.39 -5.66
C GLU A 39 14.75 -5.39 -7.07
N ALA A 40 13.90 -4.42 -7.39
CA ALA A 40 13.22 -4.23 -8.69
C ALA A 40 14.16 -3.73 -9.82
N ASN A 41 15.41 -4.19 -9.80
CA ASN A 41 16.47 -3.76 -10.71
C ASN A 41 16.45 -4.50 -12.06
N ASP A 42 17.36 -4.12 -12.95
CA ASP A 42 17.48 -4.72 -14.29
C ASP A 42 17.82 -6.22 -14.26
N ILE A 43 18.45 -6.70 -13.20
CA ILE A 43 18.79 -8.12 -13.04
C ILE A 43 17.49 -8.92 -12.83
N TRP A 44 16.65 -8.47 -11.90
CA TRP A 44 15.35 -9.07 -11.65
C TRP A 44 14.43 -9.01 -12.88
N LYS A 45 14.39 -7.85 -13.56
CA LYS A 45 13.60 -7.64 -14.79
C LYS A 45 14.00 -8.57 -15.96
N LYS A 46 15.25 -9.03 -16.00
CA LYS A 46 15.74 -9.99 -17.01
C LYS A 46 15.42 -11.45 -16.69
N ARG A 47 14.97 -11.76 -15.47
CA ARG A 47 14.59 -13.14 -15.09
C ARG A 47 13.30 -13.57 -15.80
N SER A 48 13.03 -14.87 -15.78
CA SER A 48 11.81 -15.41 -16.37
C SER A 48 10.55 -14.83 -15.72
N LEU A 49 9.48 -14.63 -16.50
CA LEU A 49 8.21 -14.14 -15.99
C LEU A 49 7.64 -15.00 -14.86
N PHE A 50 7.81 -16.33 -14.94
CA PHE A 50 7.40 -17.25 -13.88
C PHE A 50 8.11 -16.97 -12.55
N PHE A 51 9.42 -16.69 -12.61
CA PHE A 51 10.19 -16.28 -11.43
C PHE A 51 9.65 -14.97 -10.86
N GLN A 52 9.45 -13.94 -11.71
CA GLN A 52 8.99 -12.62 -11.28
C GLN A 52 7.61 -12.68 -10.59
N VAL A 53 6.66 -13.41 -11.19
CA VAL A 53 5.32 -13.59 -10.61
C VAL A 53 5.41 -14.37 -9.29
N SER A 54 6.23 -15.43 -9.24
CA SER A 54 6.39 -16.23 -8.03
C SER A 54 7.01 -15.41 -6.89
N ASP A 55 8.06 -14.66 -7.18
CA ASP A 55 8.77 -13.77 -6.24
C ASP A 55 7.81 -12.77 -5.58
N VAL A 56 7.08 -12.01 -6.41
CA VAL A 56 6.04 -11.07 -5.93
C VAL A 56 4.91 -11.79 -5.18
N THR A 57 4.51 -12.98 -5.61
CA THR A 57 3.48 -13.76 -4.91
C THR A 57 3.95 -14.15 -3.51
N PHE A 58 5.21 -14.61 -3.37
CA PHE A 58 5.77 -14.94 -2.06
C PHE A 58 5.87 -13.72 -1.16
N GLU A 59 6.29 -12.57 -1.68
CA GLU A 59 6.29 -11.31 -0.94
C GLU A 59 4.91 -11.00 -0.37
N VAL A 60 3.87 -11.01 -1.22
CA VAL A 60 2.49 -10.71 -0.81
C VAL A 60 1.96 -11.72 0.21
N VAL A 61 2.26 -13.01 0.06
CA VAL A 61 1.84 -14.05 1.01
C VAL A 61 2.48 -13.84 2.38
N ILE A 62 3.78 -13.56 2.44
CA ILE A 62 4.48 -13.32 3.70
C ILE A 62 3.93 -12.05 4.37
N ILE A 63 3.71 -10.99 3.60
CA ILE A 63 3.07 -9.75 4.09
C ILE A 63 1.72 -10.05 4.72
N ALA A 64 0.85 -10.80 4.03
CA ALA A 64 -0.48 -11.15 4.52
C ALA A 64 -0.42 -11.98 5.83
N ILE A 65 0.52 -12.94 5.92
CA ILE A 65 0.73 -13.74 7.14
C ILE A 65 1.17 -12.84 8.30
N ILE A 66 2.16 -11.96 8.10
CA ILE A 66 2.65 -11.05 9.14
C ILE A 66 1.55 -10.07 9.57
N ALA A 67 0.76 -9.56 8.63
CA ALA A 67 -0.37 -8.67 8.89
C ALA A 67 -1.37 -9.33 9.84
N PHE A 68 -1.78 -10.56 9.50
CA PHE A 68 -2.74 -11.32 10.27
C PHE A 68 -2.24 -11.54 11.69
N TRP A 69 -1.01 -12.03 11.86
CA TRP A 69 -0.46 -12.30 13.18
C TRP A 69 -0.23 -11.03 13.99
N SER A 70 0.27 -9.95 13.38
CA SER A 70 0.45 -8.65 14.04
C SER A 70 -0.88 -8.11 14.57
N ALA A 71 -1.94 -8.14 13.75
CA ALA A 71 -3.27 -7.71 14.17
C ALA A 71 -3.82 -8.58 15.30
N ARG A 72 -3.62 -9.90 15.25
CA ARG A 72 -4.06 -10.81 16.31
C ARG A 72 -3.32 -10.59 17.63
N ILE A 73 -2.02 -10.30 17.58
CA ILE A 73 -1.23 -9.98 18.78
C ILE A 73 -1.72 -8.67 19.40
N ILE A 74 -1.94 -7.64 18.58
CA ILE A 74 -2.42 -6.34 19.09
C ILE A 74 -3.80 -6.45 19.73
N GLN A 75 -4.73 -7.20 19.13
CA GLN A 75 -6.06 -7.45 19.72
C GLN A 75 -6.03 -8.16 21.08
N LEU A 76 -4.93 -8.85 21.41
CA LEU A 76 -4.76 -9.53 22.71
C LEU A 76 -4.17 -8.59 23.76
N LEU A 77 -3.59 -7.46 23.37
CA LEU A 77 -3.03 -6.49 24.30
C LEU A 77 -4.14 -5.63 24.91
N PRO A 78 -4.09 -5.35 26.22
CA PRO A 78 -5.02 -4.42 26.83
C PRO A 78 -4.78 -2.99 26.30
N PRO A 79 -5.82 -2.16 26.15
CA PRO A 79 -5.64 -0.78 25.71
C PRO A 79 -4.82 0.03 26.71
N PHE A 80 -3.98 0.91 26.20
CA PHE A 80 -3.15 1.81 27.02
C PHE A 80 -4.02 2.74 27.88
N PHE A 81 -5.10 3.28 27.30
CA PHE A 81 -6.13 4.04 28.01
C PHE A 81 -7.43 3.25 28.04
N SER A 82 -7.95 3.00 29.25
CA SER A 82 -9.17 2.21 29.43
C SER A 82 -10.38 2.89 28.78
N VAL A 83 -10.96 2.21 27.80
CA VAL A 83 -12.20 2.60 27.11
C VAL A 83 -13.20 1.44 27.15
N ARG A 84 -14.45 1.69 26.74
CA ARG A 84 -15.43 0.60 26.58
C ARG A 84 -14.92 -0.40 25.55
N LYS A 85 -15.09 -1.69 25.82
CA LYS A 85 -14.62 -2.80 24.96
C LYS A 85 -15.09 -2.69 23.49
N GLU A 86 -16.29 -2.15 23.26
CA GLU A 86 -16.82 -1.93 21.91
C GLU A 86 -16.03 -0.86 21.13
N LEU A 87 -15.64 0.23 21.79
CA LEU A 87 -14.83 1.28 21.19
C LEU A 87 -13.39 0.80 20.97
N ASP A 88 -12.89 0.00 21.90
CA ASP A 88 -11.57 -0.62 21.82
C ASP A 88 -11.44 -1.49 20.56
N LEU A 89 -12.36 -2.44 20.40
CA LEU A 89 -12.42 -3.32 19.22
C LEU A 89 -12.60 -2.54 17.91
N LEU A 90 -13.34 -1.44 17.93
CA LEU A 90 -13.52 -0.57 16.77
C LEU A 90 -12.19 0.10 16.41
N VAL A 91 -11.50 0.69 17.40
CA VAL A 91 -10.22 1.36 17.19
C VAL A 91 -9.18 0.36 16.71
N ASP A 92 -9.02 -0.77 17.38
CA ASP A 92 -8.07 -1.80 17.00
C ASP A 92 -8.32 -2.32 15.58
N GLY A 93 -9.56 -2.64 15.24
CA GLY A 93 -9.93 -3.13 13.91
C GLY A 93 -9.71 -2.09 12.81
N TYR A 94 -10.14 -0.85 13.05
CA TYR A 94 -10.03 0.22 12.06
C TYR A 94 -8.59 0.70 11.86
N ILE A 95 -7.87 0.95 12.96
CA ILE A 95 -6.48 1.43 12.95
C ILE A 95 -5.56 0.35 12.39
N SER A 96 -5.73 -0.93 12.77
CA SER A 96 -4.91 -2.01 12.24
C SER A 96 -4.99 -2.12 10.72
N GLY A 97 -6.20 -2.13 10.15
CA GLY A 97 -6.37 -2.24 8.71
C GLY A 97 -5.79 -1.03 7.96
N ILE A 98 -6.10 0.19 8.40
CA ILE A 98 -5.67 1.41 7.71
C ILE A 98 -4.16 1.60 7.81
N PHE A 99 -3.59 1.45 9.00
CA PHE A 99 -2.14 1.62 9.16
C PHE A 99 -1.35 0.50 8.52
N PHE A 100 -1.89 -0.72 8.46
CA PHE A 100 -1.26 -1.78 7.70
C PHE A 100 -1.20 -1.45 6.20
N ILE A 101 -2.30 -0.96 5.61
CA ILE A 101 -2.31 -0.54 4.21
C ILE A 101 -1.32 0.61 3.97
N PHE A 102 -1.32 1.62 4.82
CA PHE A 102 -0.35 2.71 4.71
C PHE A 102 1.09 2.26 4.88
N ALA A 103 1.37 1.35 5.83
CA ALA A 103 2.70 0.79 6.01
C ALA A 103 3.16 0.01 4.78
N MET A 104 2.26 -0.75 4.13
CA MET A 104 2.59 -1.42 2.87
C MET A 104 2.99 -0.41 1.79
N PHE A 105 2.24 0.68 1.61
CA PHE A 105 2.56 1.68 0.59
C PHE A 105 3.80 2.52 0.92
N LEU A 106 4.03 2.86 2.19
CA LEU A 106 5.14 3.73 2.59
C LEU A 106 6.47 3.00 2.65
N PHE A 107 6.47 1.70 2.96
CA PHE A 107 7.70 0.97 3.24
C PHE A 107 8.01 -0.15 2.23
N LEU A 108 7.09 -0.52 1.34
CA LEU A 108 7.30 -1.54 0.31
C LEU A 108 7.35 -0.93 -1.09
N ASP A 109 8.24 0.04 -1.28
CA ASP A 109 8.44 0.70 -2.59
C ASP A 109 8.90 -0.30 -3.65
N GLU A 110 9.83 -1.20 -3.32
CA GLU A 110 10.34 -2.24 -4.23
C GLU A 110 9.23 -3.18 -4.73
N LEU A 111 8.35 -3.64 -3.84
CA LEU A 111 7.19 -4.45 -4.22
C LEU A 111 6.26 -3.68 -5.16
N THR A 112 6.07 -2.38 -4.89
CA THR A 112 5.25 -1.51 -5.74
C THR A 112 5.86 -1.38 -7.14
N GLU A 113 7.18 -1.24 -7.25
CA GLU A 113 7.88 -1.21 -8.54
C GLU A 113 7.77 -2.53 -9.30
N LYS A 114 7.96 -3.67 -8.62
CA LYS A 114 7.79 -5.00 -9.22
C LYS A 114 6.37 -5.21 -9.75
N LEU A 115 5.36 -4.80 -8.98
CA LEU A 115 3.95 -4.88 -9.39
C LEU A 115 3.68 -4.03 -10.62
N LYS A 116 4.16 -2.78 -10.66
CA LYS A 116 4.04 -1.90 -11.85
C LYS A 116 4.66 -2.56 -13.08
N TYR A 117 5.88 -3.10 -12.94
CA TYR A 117 6.57 -3.78 -14.04
C TYR A 117 5.80 -5.01 -14.55
N LEU A 118 5.28 -5.84 -13.63
CA LEU A 118 4.47 -7.01 -14.00
C LEU A 118 3.17 -6.59 -14.70
N TYR A 119 2.50 -5.55 -14.22
CA TYR A 119 1.28 -5.04 -14.87
C TYR A 119 1.56 -4.50 -16.26
N GLU A 120 2.62 -3.72 -16.47
CA GLU A 120 3.01 -3.25 -17.80
C GLU A 120 3.34 -4.40 -18.74
N THR A 121 4.07 -5.40 -18.24
CA THR A 121 4.51 -6.56 -19.03
C THR A 121 3.34 -7.45 -19.43
N LEU A 122 2.39 -7.69 -18.51
CA LEU A 122 1.25 -8.60 -18.71
C LEU A 122 0.06 -7.91 -19.38
N LEU A 123 -0.31 -6.73 -18.89
CA LEU A 123 -1.53 -6.03 -19.29
C LEU A 123 -1.26 -4.88 -20.25
N GLY A 124 -0.05 -4.31 -20.27
CA GLY A 124 0.26 -3.12 -21.07
C GLY A 124 -0.15 -3.28 -22.54
N LYS A 125 0.18 -4.41 -23.18
CA LYS A 125 -0.19 -4.67 -24.59
C LYS A 125 -1.69 -4.76 -24.85
N HIS A 126 -2.47 -5.20 -23.86
CA HIS A 126 -3.93 -5.28 -23.97
C HIS A 126 -4.58 -3.93 -23.64
N PHE A 127 -4.06 -3.24 -22.64
CA PHE A 127 -4.60 -1.98 -22.16
C PHE A 127 -4.36 -0.84 -23.14
N THR A 128 -3.19 -0.79 -23.76
CA THR A 128 -2.84 0.18 -24.83
C THR A 128 -3.71 0.06 -26.08
N LYS A 129 -4.38 -1.09 -26.29
CA LYS A 129 -5.36 -1.28 -27.35
C LYS A 129 -6.76 -0.79 -26.95
N LEU A 130 -7.10 -0.82 -25.67
CA LEU A 130 -8.42 -0.46 -25.15
C LEU A 130 -8.49 1.00 -24.69
N MET A 131 -7.42 1.53 -24.13
CA MET A 131 -7.33 2.86 -23.53
C MET A 131 -6.19 3.68 -24.16
N PRO A 132 -6.45 4.95 -24.48
CA PRO A 132 -5.43 5.88 -24.98
C PRO A 132 -4.30 6.11 -23.95
N GLN A 133 -3.07 6.21 -24.43
CA GLN A 133 -1.85 6.26 -23.61
C GLN A 133 -1.43 7.68 -23.20
N HIS A 134 -1.98 8.70 -23.87
CA HIS A 134 -1.55 10.08 -23.72
C HIS A 134 -2.72 10.98 -23.36
N GLY A 135 -2.43 12.05 -22.61
CA GLY A 135 -3.42 13.03 -22.16
C GLY A 135 -4.04 12.71 -20.80
N SER A 136 -5.04 13.50 -20.43
CA SER A 136 -5.74 13.42 -19.14
C SER A 136 -7.24 13.34 -19.38
N ILE A 137 -7.94 12.54 -18.57
CA ILE A 137 -9.42 12.51 -18.55
C ILE A 137 -9.97 13.87 -18.10
N VAL A 138 -9.28 14.54 -17.17
CA VAL A 138 -9.72 15.82 -16.60
C VAL A 138 -9.84 16.89 -17.68
N ASP A 139 -8.89 16.89 -18.62
CA ASP A 139 -8.85 17.85 -19.73
C ASP A 139 -9.42 17.26 -21.03
N LEU A 140 -10.10 16.10 -20.95
CA LEU A 140 -10.69 15.35 -22.07
C LEU A 140 -9.75 15.15 -23.26
N SER A 141 -8.45 15.05 -22.99
CA SER A 141 -7.40 15.15 -24.01
C SER A 141 -6.76 13.81 -24.36
N LEU A 142 -7.51 12.75 -24.11
CA LEU A 142 -7.08 11.37 -24.28
C LEU A 142 -6.80 11.05 -25.74
N SER A 143 -5.58 10.62 -26.05
CA SER A 143 -5.14 10.24 -27.39
C SER A 143 -4.27 8.97 -27.39
N TYR A 144 -4.38 8.19 -28.46
CA TYR A 144 -3.48 7.06 -28.74
C TYR A 144 -2.18 7.53 -29.42
N GLU A 145 -2.16 8.74 -29.96
CA GLU A 145 -0.99 9.35 -30.58
C GLU A 145 -0.29 10.29 -29.57
N PRO A 146 1.05 10.36 -29.61
CA PRO A 146 1.79 11.27 -28.74
C PRO A 146 1.37 12.72 -29.01
N LEU A 147 1.11 13.47 -27.94
CA LEU A 147 0.73 14.87 -28.05
C LEU A 147 1.85 15.66 -28.75
N SER A 148 1.46 16.47 -29.75
CA SER A 148 2.37 17.39 -30.42
C SER A 148 2.92 18.41 -29.42
N LYS A 149 4.16 18.88 -29.61
CA LYS A 149 4.75 19.97 -28.78
C LYS A 149 3.84 21.20 -28.72
N THR A 150 3.10 21.48 -29.79
CA THR A 150 2.13 22.59 -29.88
C THR A 150 0.88 22.36 -29.02
N ASP A 151 0.46 21.11 -28.84
CA ASP A 151 -0.70 20.76 -28.00
C ASP A 151 -0.39 20.81 -26.51
N VAL A 152 0.89 20.71 -26.14
CA VAL A 152 1.37 20.87 -24.77
C VAL A 152 1.48 22.37 -24.44
N GLU A 153 2.06 23.16 -25.34
CA GLU A 153 2.26 24.61 -25.15
C GLU A 153 0.94 25.41 -25.06
N ASN A 154 -0.13 24.94 -25.70
CA ASN A 154 -1.47 25.53 -25.59
C ASN A 154 -2.23 25.17 -24.30
N ARG A 155 -1.75 24.20 -23.49
CA ARG A 155 -2.41 23.80 -22.22
C ARG A 155 -1.86 24.54 -21.01
N ASP A 156 -0.63 25.02 -21.10
CA ASP A 156 0.06 25.72 -20.02
C ASP A 156 -0.19 27.25 -20.02
N ASN A 157 -1.03 27.74 -20.94
CA ASN A 157 -1.49 29.14 -21.06
C ASN A 157 -2.97 29.27 -20.69
#